data_AF-A0A3Q3IZ59-F1
#
_entry.id   AF-A0A3Q3IZ59-F1
#
_cell.length_a   1.000
_cell.length_b   1.000
_cell.length_c   1.000
_cell.angle_alpha   90.00
_cell.angle_beta   90.00
_cell.angle_gamma   90.00
#
_symmetry.space_group_name_H-M   'P 1'
#
loop_
_entity.id
_entity.type
_entity.pdbx_description
1 polymer ?
#
loop_
_entity_poly.entity_id
_entity_poly.type
_entity_poly.pdbx_seq_one_letter_code
_entity_poly.pdbx_strand_id
1 'polypeptide(L)'
;MQVQSVPLSSVTIGPRSWRDGTVRSILRAQRLVGQTRAGRSENCSRSRSCSAGASFIPKRAVCTSGTTQDKIPEGDAECGESRDCVSKNKMSRPQTTGGVFPSGSHRTPVALFPPTSLREQCAEVSVAVAGEYMRRVREVEGQLHRQAGRVTTEGIRLERERGHLERTLRSVRTALTINSRSSDRRTMRPSTAETERDGADYLLLCERRELAELKQDLEGALRNALTQLQALGERSRQLLDLASERARVLELVPHSGSAGGHGTAPQTFAKAGPVSPFTPECKRILESSTLTVNQSQLLRENIRQMLTSAIARQNAAHRTVNDGLVKKIAETVGLQQNLTVMSAATRQAMFRKQREINCIRHSHDRAQGPEYSGDILSREKLNRPLVQVYQRHPGTQLLEAAHLVQGSAVLRQCLTSSEDELARLQHTSLQLLDDLQGKRAAAQVDASVVRMRRQQVDKRAVPCFLQQGACRRQLPLSSIE
;
A
#
# COMPACT_ATOMS: atom_id res chain seq x y z
N MET A 1 -6.40 18.04 0.96
CA MET A 1 -7.83 18.18 1.36
C MET A 1 -8.25 16.91 2.08
N GLN A 2 -9.24 16.92 2.98
CA GLN A 2 -9.75 15.64 3.52
C GLN A 2 -10.50 14.88 2.42
N VAL A 3 -10.01 13.69 2.05
CA VAL A 3 -10.72 12.77 1.17
C VAL A 3 -11.87 12.16 1.96
N GLN A 4 -13.06 12.76 1.86
CA GLN A 4 -14.27 12.18 2.45
C GLN A 4 -14.49 10.76 1.90
N SER A 5 -14.69 9.81 2.81
CA SER A 5 -14.89 8.40 2.48
C SER A 5 -16.29 8.18 1.91
N VAL A 6 -16.47 8.49 0.63
CA VAL A 6 -17.72 8.24 -0.11
C VAL A 6 -18.09 6.76 0.03
N PRO A 7 -19.30 6.41 0.52
CA PRO A 7 -19.67 5.03 0.74
C PRO A 7 -19.77 4.27 -0.60
N LEU A 8 -18.80 3.39 -0.85
CA LEU A 8 -18.69 2.61 -2.10
C LEU A 8 -19.84 1.63 -2.34
N SER A 9 -20.74 1.43 -1.37
CA SER A 9 -21.93 0.58 -1.50
C SER A 9 -22.88 1.09 -2.60
N SER A 10 -23.25 2.37 -2.61
CA SER A 10 -24.19 2.94 -3.57
C SER A 10 -23.57 3.41 -4.89
N VAL A 11 -22.29 3.82 -4.90
CA VAL A 11 -21.69 4.46 -6.08
C VAL A 11 -21.36 3.47 -7.19
N THR A 12 -22.07 3.58 -8.31
CA THR A 12 -21.87 2.94 -9.62
C THR A 12 -20.49 3.30 -10.20
N ILE A 13 -19.61 2.32 -10.48
CA ILE A 13 -18.18 2.58 -10.78
C ILE A 13 -17.84 2.62 -12.27
N GLY A 14 -18.18 1.58 -13.05
CA GLY A 14 -18.07 1.58 -14.52
C GLY A 14 -18.87 2.73 -15.20
N PRO A 15 -18.44 3.26 -16.36
CA PRO A 15 -19.00 4.48 -16.96
C PRO A 15 -20.48 4.33 -17.36
N ARG A 16 -21.23 5.44 -17.37
CA ARG A 16 -22.67 5.44 -17.75
C ARG A 16 -22.84 5.07 -19.22
N SER A 17 -22.31 5.90 -20.12
CA SER A 17 -22.09 5.67 -21.57
C SER A 17 -22.01 4.19 -21.98
N TRP A 18 -21.00 3.49 -21.45
CA TRP A 18 -20.68 2.09 -21.69
C TRP A 18 -21.72 1.12 -21.11
N ARG A 19 -22.12 1.33 -19.85
CA ARG A 19 -23.10 0.46 -19.17
C ARG A 19 -24.45 0.55 -19.87
N ASP A 20 -24.85 1.76 -20.21
CA ASP A 20 -26.04 2.07 -21.01
C ASP A 20 -25.92 1.52 -22.43
N GLY A 21 -24.71 1.45 -23.00
CA GLY A 21 -24.41 0.78 -24.26
C GLY A 21 -24.81 -0.71 -24.24
N THR A 22 -24.16 -1.51 -23.39
CA THR A 22 -24.45 -2.94 -23.26
C THR A 22 -25.88 -3.19 -22.76
N VAL A 23 -26.44 -2.35 -21.89
CA VAL A 23 -27.84 -2.44 -21.47
C VAL A 23 -28.79 -2.16 -22.64
N ARG A 24 -28.47 -1.22 -23.54
CA ARG A 24 -29.24 -1.02 -24.79
C ARG A 24 -29.13 -2.23 -25.73
N SER A 25 -27.99 -2.93 -25.81
CA SER A 25 -27.87 -4.21 -26.53
C SER A 25 -28.83 -5.26 -25.95
N ILE A 26 -28.83 -5.43 -24.63
CA ILE A 26 -29.69 -6.39 -23.91
C ILE A 26 -31.18 -6.04 -24.10
N LEU A 27 -31.58 -4.77 -23.95
CA LEU A 27 -32.97 -4.32 -24.10
C LEU A 27 -33.45 -4.34 -25.57
N ARG A 28 -32.56 -4.18 -26.55
CA ARG A 28 -32.87 -4.40 -27.98
C ARG A 28 -33.20 -5.88 -28.21
N ALA A 29 -32.33 -6.77 -27.77
CA ALA A 29 -32.52 -8.21 -27.87
C ALA A 29 -33.78 -8.70 -27.12
N GLN A 30 -34.02 -8.20 -25.91
CA GLN A 30 -35.20 -8.54 -25.12
C GLN A 30 -36.51 -8.18 -25.83
N ARG A 31 -36.57 -7.03 -26.50
CA ARG A 31 -37.74 -6.62 -27.30
C ARG A 31 -37.95 -7.52 -28.52
N LEU A 32 -36.89 -7.82 -29.28
CA LEU A 32 -36.96 -8.74 -30.43
C LEU A 32 -37.42 -10.15 -29.99
N VAL A 33 -36.82 -10.69 -28.92
CA VAL A 33 -37.24 -11.97 -28.33
C VAL A 33 -38.70 -11.92 -27.86
N GLY A 34 -39.16 -10.80 -27.30
CA GLY A 34 -40.56 -10.58 -26.94
C GLY A 34 -41.51 -10.62 -28.15
N GLN A 35 -41.14 -9.94 -29.24
CA GLN A 35 -41.91 -9.93 -30.49
C GLN A 35 -42.07 -11.34 -31.08
N THR A 36 -41.01 -12.17 -31.07
CA THR A 36 -41.12 -13.60 -31.49
C THR A 36 -41.98 -14.49 -30.58
N ARG A 37 -42.46 -13.98 -29.43
CA ARG A 37 -43.44 -14.67 -28.57
C ARG A 37 -44.85 -14.13 -28.76
N ALA A 38 -45.00 -12.82 -28.96
CA ALA A 38 -46.29 -12.15 -29.11
C ALA A 38 -47.10 -12.70 -30.30
N GLY A 39 -46.47 -12.92 -31.46
CA GLY A 39 -47.10 -13.48 -32.67
C GLY A 39 -47.64 -14.92 -32.55
N ARG A 40 -47.63 -15.53 -31.36
CA ARG A 40 -48.19 -16.86 -31.08
C ARG A 40 -49.26 -16.84 -29.98
N SER A 41 -49.64 -15.67 -29.44
CA SER A 41 -50.45 -15.58 -28.22
C SER A 41 -51.94 -15.88 -28.40
N GLU A 42 -52.47 -15.82 -29.62
CA GLU A 42 -53.91 -15.94 -29.87
C GLU A 42 -54.34 -17.35 -30.32
N ASN A 43 -53.57 -18.02 -31.21
CA ASN A 43 -54.11 -19.10 -32.04
C ASN A 43 -53.31 -20.43 -32.06
N CYS A 44 -52.55 -20.81 -31.01
CA CYS A 44 -51.87 -22.12 -31.03
C CYS A 44 -51.56 -22.78 -29.67
N SER A 45 -52.60 -23.29 -29.01
CA SER A 45 -52.52 -24.18 -27.84
C SER A 45 -52.43 -25.67 -28.26
N ARG A 46 -51.29 -26.34 -28.01
CA ARG A 46 -51.26 -27.82 -27.95
C ARG A 46 -50.09 -28.39 -27.15
N SER A 47 -50.44 -29.33 -26.25
CA SER A 47 -49.67 -30.48 -25.75
C SER A 47 -48.14 -30.38 -25.56
N ARG A 48 -47.71 -30.40 -24.28
CA ARG A 48 -46.40 -30.95 -23.89
C ARG A 48 -46.46 -32.49 -23.84
N SER A 49 -45.31 -33.13 -24.04
CA SER A 49 -45.00 -34.50 -23.61
C SER A 49 -43.63 -34.51 -22.92
N CYS A 50 -43.37 -35.48 -22.03
CA CYS A 50 -42.31 -35.38 -21.02
C CYS A 50 -41.36 -36.59 -21.00
N SER A 51 -40.06 -36.35 -20.78
CA SER A 51 -39.10 -37.27 -20.14
C SER A 51 -37.69 -36.64 -20.14
N ALA A 52 -36.68 -37.10 -19.37
CA ALA A 52 -36.56 -37.43 -17.95
C ALA A 52 -35.17 -38.06 -17.71
N GLY A 53 -34.46 -37.67 -16.63
CA GLY A 53 -33.24 -38.34 -16.16
C GLY A 53 -31.93 -38.05 -16.93
N ALA A 54 -30.74 -38.22 -16.35
CA ALA A 54 -30.43 -38.48 -14.94
C ALA A 54 -29.05 -37.90 -14.53
N SER A 55 -28.84 -37.70 -13.23
CA SER A 55 -27.59 -37.23 -12.62
C SER A 55 -26.51 -38.32 -12.54
N PHE A 56 -25.23 -37.96 -12.40
CA PHE A 56 -24.28 -38.68 -11.51
C PHE A 56 -23.01 -37.85 -11.21
N ILE A 57 -22.58 -37.84 -9.93
CA ILE A 57 -21.25 -37.38 -9.44
C ILE A 57 -20.86 -38.21 -8.21
N PRO A 58 -19.72 -38.93 -8.24
CA PRO A 58 -18.85 -39.12 -7.06
C PRO A 58 -17.34 -39.17 -7.44
N LYS A 59 -16.32 -39.10 -6.56
CA LYS A 59 -16.20 -38.65 -5.15
C LYS A 59 -14.73 -38.23 -4.87
N ARG A 60 -14.39 -37.99 -3.60
CA ARG A 60 -13.15 -37.39 -3.08
C ARG A 60 -12.36 -38.37 -2.19
N ALA A 61 -11.02 -38.31 -2.22
CA ALA A 61 -10.09 -38.76 -1.16
C ALA A 61 -8.82 -37.87 -1.25
N VAL A 62 -8.10 -37.37 -0.22
CA VAL A 62 -7.96 -37.58 1.24
C VAL A 62 -6.81 -38.52 1.68
N CYS A 63 -5.75 -37.91 2.24
CA CYS A 63 -4.87 -38.28 3.39
C CYS A 63 -3.94 -37.05 3.68
N THR A 64 -3.57 -36.56 4.88
CA THR A 64 -2.87 -37.09 6.10
C THR A 64 -1.41 -37.53 5.86
N SER A 65 -0.40 -37.28 6.73
CA SER A 65 -0.27 -36.52 8.02
C SER A 65 1.22 -36.38 8.47
N GLY A 66 1.55 -35.48 9.42
CA GLY A 66 2.91 -35.22 10.02
C GLY A 66 3.10 -33.74 10.45
N THR A 67 3.69 -33.24 11.56
CA THR A 67 4.31 -33.77 12.82
C THR A 67 5.67 -34.52 12.73
N THR A 68 6.73 -34.25 13.55
CA THR A 68 7.09 -33.14 14.50
C THR A 68 8.58 -33.22 14.97
N GLN A 69 9.16 -32.09 15.46
CA GLN A 69 10.32 -32.00 16.41
C GLN A 69 11.71 -32.57 15.98
N ASP A 70 12.84 -32.39 16.70
CA ASP A 70 13.45 -31.24 17.44
C ASP A 70 14.90 -31.64 17.91
N LYS A 71 15.67 -30.67 18.46
CA LYS A 71 16.88 -30.82 19.32
C LYS A 71 18.28 -31.18 18.73
N ILE A 72 19.27 -30.98 19.63
CA ILE A 72 20.74 -30.91 19.50
C ILE A 72 21.38 -31.93 20.47
N PRO A 73 22.65 -32.35 20.24
CA PRO A 73 23.59 -32.56 21.34
C PRO A 73 24.97 -31.88 21.14
N GLU A 74 25.76 -31.81 22.21
CA GLU A 74 27.09 -31.19 22.32
C GLU A 74 28.24 -32.21 22.09
N GLY A 75 29.51 -31.75 22.06
CA GLY A 75 30.71 -32.61 22.03
C GLY A 75 32.04 -31.85 21.89
N ASP A 76 33.00 -32.14 22.77
CA ASP A 76 34.22 -31.35 23.05
C ASP A 76 35.49 -31.69 22.22
N ALA A 77 36.65 -31.15 22.66
CA ALA A 77 38.06 -31.51 22.37
C ALA A 77 38.75 -30.92 21.10
N GLU A 78 40.07 -30.62 21.07
CA GLU A 78 41.06 -30.22 22.10
C GLU A 78 42.36 -29.64 21.43
N CYS A 79 43.18 -28.90 22.20
CA CYS A 79 44.66 -28.79 22.13
C CYS A 79 45.42 -27.96 21.05
N GLY A 80 46.52 -27.32 21.51
CA GLY A 80 47.71 -26.89 20.75
C GLY A 80 47.86 -25.39 20.38
N GLU A 81 49.03 -24.75 20.39
CA GLU A 81 50.28 -24.96 21.18
C GLU A 81 51.26 -23.75 21.01
N SER A 82 51.96 -23.32 22.08
CA SER A 82 53.14 -22.40 22.06
C SER A 82 52.90 -20.93 21.60
N ARG A 83 53.77 -19.92 21.86
CA ARG A 83 55.12 -19.89 22.49
C ARG A 83 55.42 -18.51 23.13
N ASP A 84 56.43 -18.48 24.00
CA ASP A 84 56.96 -17.33 24.77
C ASP A 84 57.67 -16.25 23.88
N CYS A 85 58.13 -15.06 24.33
CA CYS A 85 58.94 -14.83 25.53
C CYS A 85 59.10 -13.35 26.01
N VAL A 86 59.05 -13.19 27.33
CA VAL A 86 59.99 -12.44 28.21
C VAL A 86 60.64 -11.12 27.71
N SER A 87 60.45 -10.05 28.51
CA SER A 87 61.57 -9.36 29.19
C SER A 87 61.13 -8.54 30.41
N LYS A 88 61.82 -8.73 31.53
CA LYS A 88 61.75 -7.87 32.74
C LYS A 88 63.15 -7.31 32.98
N ASN A 89 63.25 -6.11 33.55
CA ASN A 89 64.43 -5.77 34.35
C ASN A 89 64.06 -4.84 35.52
N LYS A 90 64.67 -5.12 36.68
CA LYS A 90 64.72 -4.25 37.86
C LYS A 90 66.19 -4.04 38.19
N MET A 91 66.59 -2.83 38.56
CA MET A 91 67.89 -2.57 39.16
C MET A 91 67.75 -1.65 40.37
N SER A 92 68.74 -1.69 41.25
CA SER A 92 68.61 -1.29 42.66
C SER A 92 69.50 -0.11 43.07
N ARG A 93 69.08 0.49 44.19
CA ARG A 93 69.75 1.45 45.07
C ARG A 93 71.27 1.24 45.25
N PRO A 94 71.99 2.31 45.63
CA PRO A 94 72.73 2.27 46.90
C PRO A 94 72.60 3.53 47.80
N GLN A 95 72.98 3.37 49.07
CA GLN A 95 73.42 4.41 50.02
C GLN A 95 74.96 4.20 50.23
N THR A 96 75.77 5.04 50.89
CA THR A 96 75.49 6.22 51.75
C THR A 96 76.19 7.49 51.19
N THR A 97 76.98 8.37 51.82
CA THR A 97 77.56 8.56 53.18
C THR A 97 77.66 10.08 53.46
N GLY A 98 77.77 10.50 54.72
CA GLY A 98 77.86 11.93 55.10
C GLY A 98 79.27 12.54 55.00
N GLY A 99 79.33 13.88 55.06
CA GLY A 99 80.55 14.70 55.09
C GLY A 99 80.35 15.98 55.93
N VAL A 100 81.43 16.63 56.37
CA VAL A 100 81.45 17.65 57.43
C VAL A 100 81.47 19.09 56.89
N PHE A 101 80.97 20.04 57.68
CA PHE A 101 81.08 21.49 57.44
C PHE A 101 82.53 21.99 57.29
N PRO A 102 82.72 23.17 56.68
CA PRO A 102 83.12 24.31 57.53
C PRO A 102 82.27 25.58 57.33
N SER A 103 82.46 26.57 58.21
CA SER A 103 81.78 27.88 58.20
C SER A 103 82.65 28.96 57.55
N GLY A 104 82.04 29.96 56.91
CA GLY A 104 82.76 30.98 56.12
C GLY A 104 81.92 32.18 55.69
N SER A 105 81.65 33.07 56.64
CA SER A 105 81.16 34.47 56.52
C SER A 105 81.32 35.18 55.15
N HIS A 106 80.28 35.86 54.66
CA HIS A 106 80.11 37.34 54.83
C HIS A 106 78.72 37.81 54.36
N ARG A 107 78.30 39.02 54.78
CA ARG A 107 76.92 39.56 54.59
C ARG A 107 76.84 40.57 53.43
N THR A 108 75.71 40.53 52.71
CA THR A 108 75.15 41.69 52.00
C THR A 108 73.64 41.77 52.28
N PRO A 109 73.11 42.84 52.92
CA PRO A 109 71.70 42.92 53.28
C PRO A 109 70.87 43.47 52.10
N VAL A 110 70.15 42.60 51.39
CA VAL A 110 69.21 42.99 50.33
C VAL A 110 67.83 42.42 50.63
N ALA A 111 66.86 43.32 50.79
CA ALA A 111 65.44 43.09 51.10
C ALA A 111 65.14 42.31 52.39
N LEU A 112 64.30 42.92 53.25
CA LEU A 112 63.54 42.16 54.24
C LEU A 112 62.47 41.35 53.50
N PHE A 113 62.77 40.08 53.22
CA PHE A 113 61.75 39.12 52.80
C PHE A 113 60.65 39.04 53.89
N PRO A 114 59.37 38.88 53.52
CA PRO A 114 58.31 38.70 54.50
C PRO A 114 58.62 37.46 55.37
N PRO A 115 58.29 37.49 56.68
CA PRO A 115 58.58 36.39 57.59
C PRO A 115 57.99 35.07 57.06
N THR A 116 58.69 33.96 57.32
CA THR A 116 58.34 32.64 56.76
C THR A 116 56.89 32.25 57.06
N SER A 117 56.39 32.56 58.26
CA SER A 117 54.99 32.35 58.64
C SER A 117 53.97 33.07 57.76
N LEU A 118 54.24 34.32 57.32
CA LEU A 118 53.38 35.00 56.34
C LEU A 118 53.53 34.40 54.95
N ARG A 119 54.73 33.95 54.56
CA ARG A 119 54.94 33.26 53.27
C ARG A 119 54.19 31.94 53.22
N GLU A 120 54.20 31.19 54.32
CA GLU A 120 53.48 29.93 54.52
C GLU A 120 51.97 30.16 54.52
N GLN A 121 51.44 31.10 55.32
CA GLN A 121 50.01 31.47 55.28
C GLN A 121 49.56 31.93 53.89
N CYS A 122 50.33 32.76 53.19
CA CYS A 122 49.99 33.16 51.82
C CYS A 122 49.99 31.98 50.84
N ALA A 123 50.89 31.00 51.03
CA ALA A 123 50.91 29.78 50.23
C ALA A 123 49.70 28.88 50.53
N GLU A 124 49.37 28.66 51.81
CA GLU A 124 48.20 27.89 52.25
C GLU A 124 46.89 28.49 51.71
N VAL A 125 46.69 29.80 51.85
CA VAL A 125 45.51 30.51 51.32
C VAL A 125 45.45 30.39 49.79
N SER A 126 46.59 30.51 49.09
CA SER A 126 46.63 30.36 47.63
C SER A 126 46.30 28.93 47.19
N VAL A 127 46.82 27.91 47.89
CA VAL A 127 46.51 26.49 47.66
C VAL A 127 45.04 26.18 47.95
N ALA A 128 44.46 26.76 49.00
CA ALA A 128 43.04 26.60 49.33
C ALA A 128 42.14 27.18 48.22
N VAL A 129 42.43 28.39 47.75
CA VAL A 129 41.70 29.04 46.64
C VAL A 129 41.85 28.24 45.34
N ALA A 130 43.06 27.78 45.01
CA ALA A 130 43.28 26.91 43.84
C ALA A 130 42.54 25.56 43.97
N GLY A 131 42.48 24.98 45.16
CA GLY A 131 41.76 23.74 45.45
C GLY A 131 40.23 23.87 45.43
N GLU A 132 39.67 25.04 45.77
CA GLU A 132 38.25 25.34 45.55
C GLU A 132 37.96 25.57 44.05
N TYR A 133 38.82 26.33 43.37
CA TYR A 133 38.72 26.58 41.93
C TYR A 133 38.72 25.28 41.12
N MET A 134 39.70 24.40 41.36
CA MET A 134 39.81 23.10 40.68
C MET A 134 38.61 22.17 40.97
N ARG A 135 38.04 22.20 42.18
CA ARG A 135 36.81 21.45 42.49
C ARG A 135 35.64 21.93 41.62
N ARG A 136 35.41 23.25 41.55
CA ARG A 136 34.37 23.82 40.69
C ARG A 136 34.62 23.56 39.20
N VAL A 137 35.88 23.55 38.74
CA VAL A 137 36.21 23.18 37.35
C VAL A 137 35.83 21.71 37.07
N ARG A 138 36.16 20.77 37.96
CA ARG A 138 35.74 19.35 37.83
C ARG A 138 34.21 19.19 37.81
N GLU A 139 33.47 19.98 38.59
CA GLU A 139 32.01 19.98 38.59
C GLU A 139 31.42 20.44 37.23
N VAL A 140 31.98 21.52 36.66
CA VAL A 140 31.58 22.07 35.35
C VAL A 140 31.98 21.13 34.21
N GLU A 141 33.19 20.60 34.22
CA GLU A 141 33.68 19.60 33.27
C GLU A 141 32.79 18.34 33.28
N GLY A 142 32.48 17.83 34.48
CA GLY A 142 31.51 16.74 34.66
C GLY A 142 30.09 17.11 34.24
N GLN A 143 29.67 18.38 34.31
CA GLN A 143 28.37 18.84 33.78
C GLN A 143 28.35 18.86 32.24
N LEU A 144 29.42 19.34 31.61
CA LEU A 144 29.59 19.34 30.15
C LEU A 144 29.58 17.91 29.59
N HIS A 145 30.36 16.99 30.18
CA HIS A 145 30.36 15.56 29.83
C HIS A 145 28.97 14.92 30.00
N ARG A 146 28.26 15.17 31.12
CA ARG A 146 26.89 14.67 31.33
C ARG A 146 25.91 15.22 30.29
N GLN A 147 26.09 16.46 29.82
CA GLN A 147 25.26 17.03 28.76
C GLN A 147 25.61 16.44 27.38
N ALA A 148 26.88 16.22 27.06
CA ALA A 148 27.30 15.57 25.81
C ALA A 148 26.70 14.16 25.68
N GLY A 149 26.64 13.40 26.79
CA GLY A 149 25.95 12.12 26.85
C GLY A 149 24.43 12.21 26.61
N ARG A 150 23.76 13.25 27.11
CA ARG A 150 22.34 13.53 26.83
C ARG A 150 22.12 13.84 25.34
N VAL A 151 22.94 14.72 24.76
CA VAL A 151 22.89 15.05 23.32
C VAL A 151 23.11 13.81 22.45
N THR A 152 24.13 13.01 22.78
CA THR A 152 24.47 11.76 22.07
C THR A 152 23.33 10.73 22.13
N THR A 153 22.74 10.50 23.31
CA THR A 153 21.63 9.55 23.46
C THR A 153 20.35 10.01 22.75
N GLU A 154 20.10 11.32 22.64
CA GLU A 154 19.02 11.87 21.80
C GLU A 154 19.31 11.77 20.29
N GLY A 155 20.57 11.90 19.87
CA GLY A 155 21.00 11.57 18.51
C GLY A 155 20.67 10.12 18.15
N ILE A 156 21.05 9.16 19.00
CA ILE A 156 20.74 7.73 18.81
C ILE A 156 19.23 7.46 18.79
N ARG A 157 18.42 8.23 19.54
CA ARG A 157 16.95 8.14 19.49
C ARG A 157 16.39 8.66 18.17
N LEU A 158 16.89 9.79 17.66
CA LEU A 158 16.43 10.38 16.39
C LEU A 158 16.89 9.57 15.18
N GLU A 159 18.08 8.97 15.22
CA GLU A 159 18.62 8.04 14.21
C GLU A 159 17.66 6.87 13.96
N ARG A 160 17.08 6.31 15.03
CA ARG A 160 16.07 5.24 14.94
C ARG A 160 14.82 5.71 14.20
N GLU A 161 14.29 6.88 14.55
CA GLU A 161 13.13 7.48 13.89
C GLU A 161 13.40 7.79 12.41
N ARG A 162 14.62 8.24 12.06
CA ARG A 162 15.07 8.39 10.66
C ARG A 162 14.97 7.05 9.91
N GLY A 163 15.47 5.97 10.52
CA GLY A 163 15.31 4.61 10.01
C GLY A 163 13.86 4.15 9.89
N HIS A 164 12.91 4.69 10.66
CA HIS A 164 11.47 4.46 10.45
C HIS A 164 10.92 5.24 9.24
N LEU A 165 11.26 6.53 9.09
CA LEU A 165 10.91 7.33 7.91
C LEU A 165 11.37 6.67 6.60
N GLU A 166 12.62 6.21 6.55
CA GLU A 166 13.19 5.51 5.40
C GLU A 166 12.46 4.20 5.03
N ARG A 167 11.94 3.47 6.03
CA ARG A 167 11.14 2.25 5.82
C ARG A 167 9.77 2.59 5.26
N THR A 168 9.09 3.59 5.82
CA THR A 168 7.77 4.04 5.32
C THR A 168 7.88 4.67 3.94
N LEU A 169 8.93 5.44 3.65
CA LEU A 169 9.21 5.94 2.30
C LEU A 169 9.43 4.83 1.28
N ARG A 170 10.10 3.73 1.65
CA ARG A 170 10.20 2.54 0.78
C ARG A 170 8.82 1.91 0.53
N SER A 171 7.97 1.77 1.57
CA SER A 171 6.57 1.31 1.40
C SER A 171 5.77 2.19 0.42
N VAL A 172 5.82 3.52 0.60
CA VAL A 172 5.09 4.50 -0.24
C VAL A 172 5.63 4.53 -1.67
N ARG A 173 6.95 4.46 -1.87
CA ARG A 173 7.56 4.36 -3.21
C ARG A 173 7.14 3.06 -3.91
N THR A 174 7.16 1.91 -3.22
CA THR A 174 6.62 0.64 -3.76
C THR A 174 5.11 0.72 -4.05
N ALA A 175 4.34 1.46 -3.24
CA ALA A 175 2.92 1.68 -3.45
C ALA A 175 2.64 2.49 -4.73
N LEU A 176 3.41 3.54 -5.00
CA LEU A 176 3.36 4.29 -6.26
C LEU A 176 3.68 3.38 -7.46
N THR A 177 4.70 2.51 -7.37
CA THR A 177 5.00 1.55 -8.46
C THR A 177 3.86 0.57 -8.71
N ILE A 178 3.17 0.10 -7.67
CA ILE A 178 1.99 -0.77 -7.80
C ILE A 178 0.81 0.00 -8.40
N ASN A 179 0.59 1.25 -8.00
CA ASN A 179 -0.47 2.11 -8.53
C ASN A 179 -0.30 2.39 -10.03
N SER A 180 0.92 2.76 -10.47
CA SER A 180 1.24 2.86 -11.90
C SER A 180 0.93 1.54 -12.61
N ARG A 181 1.53 0.42 -12.19
CA ARG A 181 1.30 -0.91 -12.78
C ARG A 181 -0.17 -1.38 -12.73
N SER A 182 -0.99 -0.84 -11.84
CA SER A 182 -2.43 -1.09 -11.79
C SER A 182 -3.18 -0.32 -12.90
N SER A 183 -2.76 0.93 -13.13
CA SER A 183 -3.27 1.81 -14.18
C SER A 183 -2.81 1.34 -15.57
N ASP A 184 -1.52 1.04 -15.73
CA ASP A 184 -0.88 0.56 -16.97
C ASP A 184 -1.46 -0.79 -17.43
N ARG A 185 -1.93 -1.62 -16.49
CA ARG A 185 -2.64 -2.87 -16.82
C ARG A 185 -4.09 -2.64 -17.24
N ARG A 186 -4.74 -1.56 -16.78
CA ARG A 186 -6.13 -1.24 -17.11
C ARG A 186 -6.30 -0.55 -18.47
N THR A 187 -5.23 0.02 -19.04
CA THR A 187 -5.22 0.45 -20.44
C THR A 187 -5.19 -0.74 -21.42
N MET A 188 -4.78 -1.93 -20.97
CA MET A 188 -4.75 -3.17 -21.78
C MET A 188 -6.14 -3.84 -21.94
N ARG A 189 -7.23 -3.12 -21.71
CA ARG A 189 -8.59 -3.59 -21.99
C ARG A 189 -8.88 -3.57 -23.51
N PRO A 190 -9.81 -4.41 -24.01
CA PRO A 190 -10.17 -4.41 -25.43
C PRO A 190 -10.79 -3.07 -25.85
N SER A 191 -10.22 -2.49 -26.91
CA SER A 191 -10.61 -1.19 -27.46
C SER A 191 -12.01 -1.15 -28.06
N THR A 192 -12.60 -2.31 -28.36
CA THR A 192 -13.95 -2.45 -28.94
C THR A 192 -15.07 -1.97 -28.04
N ALA A 193 -14.83 -1.80 -26.73
CA ALA A 193 -15.83 -1.21 -25.82
C ALA A 193 -15.26 -0.57 -24.53
N GLU A 194 -14.05 -0.90 -24.07
CA GLU A 194 -13.70 -0.76 -22.63
C GLU A 194 -12.58 0.28 -22.35
N THR A 195 -12.32 1.19 -23.29
CA THR A 195 -11.23 2.19 -23.24
C THR A 195 -11.56 3.43 -22.39
N GLU A 196 -12.83 3.71 -22.12
CA GLU A 196 -13.25 4.88 -21.33
C GLU A 196 -12.79 4.77 -19.86
N ARG A 197 -12.29 5.87 -19.30
CA ARG A 197 -11.90 5.94 -17.88
C ARG A 197 -13.13 5.81 -16.98
N ASP A 198 -13.03 4.96 -15.97
CA ASP A 198 -14.11 4.71 -15.02
C ASP A 198 -13.79 5.14 -13.58
N GLY A 199 -14.75 4.97 -12.67
CA GLY A 199 -14.61 5.35 -11.27
C GLY A 199 -13.44 4.66 -10.56
N ALA A 200 -13.00 3.47 -11.00
CA ALA A 200 -11.81 2.81 -10.44
C ALA A 200 -10.50 3.37 -11.03
N ASP A 201 -10.52 3.97 -12.25
CA ASP A 201 -9.39 4.78 -12.73
C ASP A 201 -9.29 6.10 -11.96
N TYR A 202 -10.44 6.69 -11.59
CA TYR A 202 -10.49 7.85 -10.70
C TYR A 202 -9.97 7.50 -9.29
N LEU A 203 -10.38 6.37 -8.71
CA LEU A 203 -9.86 5.90 -7.41
C LEU A 203 -8.35 5.63 -7.47
N LEU A 204 -7.83 5.05 -8.55
CA LEU A 204 -6.39 4.90 -8.77
C LEU A 204 -5.67 6.25 -8.86
N LEU A 205 -6.27 7.26 -9.51
CA LEU A 205 -5.72 8.61 -9.54
C LEU A 205 -5.71 9.28 -8.15
N CYS A 206 -6.75 9.07 -7.34
CA CYS A 206 -6.78 9.54 -5.94
C CYS A 206 -5.72 8.85 -5.07
N GLU A 207 -5.57 7.53 -5.16
CA GLU A 207 -4.49 6.80 -4.49
C GLU A 207 -3.10 7.33 -4.91
N ARG A 208 -2.91 7.63 -6.21
CA ARG A 208 -1.64 8.20 -6.70
C ARG A 208 -1.32 9.56 -6.09
N ARG A 209 -2.33 10.43 -5.93
CA ARG A 209 -2.19 11.76 -5.31
C ARG A 209 -1.86 11.64 -3.82
N GLU A 210 -2.67 10.89 -3.08
CA GLU A 210 -2.47 10.62 -1.65
C GLU A 210 -1.06 10.06 -1.36
N LEU A 211 -0.61 9.08 -2.14
CA LEU A 211 0.74 8.51 -2.02
C LEU A 211 1.86 9.49 -2.42
N ALA A 212 1.60 10.47 -3.29
CA ALA A 212 2.57 11.50 -3.65
C ALA A 212 2.69 12.59 -2.56
N GLU A 213 1.57 13.01 -1.98
CA GLU A 213 1.52 13.89 -0.80
C GLU A 213 2.25 13.23 0.37
N LEU A 214 1.91 11.97 0.70
CA LEU A 214 2.59 11.17 1.72
C LEU A 214 4.10 11.03 1.50
N LYS A 215 4.54 10.87 0.24
CA LYS A 215 5.97 10.83 -0.10
C LYS A 215 6.64 12.17 0.23
N GLN A 216 6.02 13.28 -0.15
CA GLN A 216 6.56 14.63 0.06
C GLN A 216 6.62 15.00 1.55
N ASP A 217 5.58 14.69 2.33
CA ASP A 217 5.53 14.86 3.79
C ASP A 217 6.71 14.15 4.46
N LEU A 218 6.87 12.86 4.20
CA LEU A 218 7.90 12.01 4.79
C LEU A 218 9.32 12.38 4.31
N GLU A 219 9.49 12.81 3.06
CA GLU A 219 10.78 13.35 2.58
C GLU A 219 11.11 14.70 3.21
N GLY A 220 10.11 15.49 3.61
CA GLY A 220 10.28 16.70 4.43
C GLY A 220 10.76 16.37 5.85
N ALA A 221 10.05 15.46 6.53
CA ALA A 221 10.45 15.00 7.86
C ALA A 221 11.84 14.35 7.88
N LEU A 222 12.21 13.62 6.83
CA LEU A 222 13.54 13.02 6.68
C LEU A 222 14.65 14.09 6.58
N ARG A 223 14.42 15.16 5.82
CA ARG A 223 15.35 16.31 5.75
C ARG A 223 15.49 16.99 7.12
N ASN A 224 14.39 17.26 7.80
CA ASN A 224 14.41 17.86 9.14
C ASN A 224 15.16 16.99 10.16
N ALA A 225 14.97 15.66 10.11
CA ALA A 225 15.69 14.72 10.96
C ALA A 225 17.21 14.74 10.70
N LEU A 226 17.64 14.79 9.44
CA LEU A 226 19.07 14.89 9.07
C LEU A 226 19.70 16.19 9.57
N THR A 227 19.04 17.34 9.38
CA THR A 227 19.53 18.63 9.88
C THR A 227 19.61 18.66 11.41
N GLN A 228 18.63 18.09 12.12
CA GLN A 228 18.67 18.03 13.59
C GLN A 228 19.75 17.04 14.10
N LEU A 229 20.02 15.94 13.38
CA LEU A 229 21.14 15.04 13.70
C LEU A 229 22.50 15.75 13.55
N GLN A 230 22.68 16.55 12.49
CA GLN A 230 23.87 17.39 12.31
C GLN A 230 24.05 18.38 13.47
N ALA A 231 22.98 19.12 13.82
CA ALA A 231 22.99 20.06 14.94
C ALA A 231 23.31 19.39 16.28
N LEU A 232 22.77 18.20 16.57
CA LEU A 232 23.12 17.41 17.76
C LEU A 232 24.60 17.00 17.74
N GLY A 233 25.13 16.54 16.60
CA GLY A 233 26.55 16.19 16.43
C GLY A 233 27.51 17.38 16.56
N GLU A 234 27.08 18.59 16.19
CA GLU A 234 27.81 19.84 16.44
C GLU A 234 27.79 20.23 17.92
N ARG A 235 26.60 20.23 18.56
CA ARG A 235 26.49 20.51 20.00
C ARG A 235 27.27 19.51 20.85
N SER A 236 27.29 18.23 20.48
CA SER A 236 28.05 17.21 21.22
C SER A 236 29.56 17.42 21.11
N ARG A 237 30.07 17.86 19.94
CA ARG A 237 31.47 18.25 19.80
C ARG A 237 31.79 19.48 20.65
N GLN A 238 31.06 20.58 20.48
CA GLN A 238 31.22 21.81 21.27
C GLN A 238 31.23 21.60 22.79
N LEU A 239 30.44 20.65 23.30
CA LEU A 239 30.42 20.27 24.72
C LEU A 239 31.68 19.50 25.16
N LEU A 240 32.19 18.59 24.32
CA LEU A 240 33.41 17.81 24.59
C LEU A 240 34.67 18.66 24.41
N ASP A 241 34.70 19.54 23.41
CA ASP A 241 35.78 20.50 23.17
C ASP A 241 35.96 21.40 24.40
N LEU A 242 34.88 22.06 24.87
CA LEU A 242 34.88 22.83 26.12
C LEU A 242 35.25 21.99 27.34
N ALA A 243 34.78 20.75 27.45
CA ALA A 243 35.13 19.87 28.56
C ALA A 243 36.63 19.58 28.58
N SER A 244 37.25 19.36 27.41
CA SER A 244 38.70 19.15 27.29
C SER A 244 39.50 20.41 27.65
N GLU A 245 39.02 21.61 27.32
CA GLU A 245 39.63 22.86 27.77
C GLU A 245 39.57 23.00 29.29
N ARG A 246 38.42 22.69 29.91
CA ARG A 246 38.26 22.75 31.37
C ARG A 246 39.15 21.72 32.06
N ALA A 247 39.26 20.51 31.50
CA ALA A 247 40.12 19.45 32.01
C ALA A 247 41.60 19.86 32.04
N ARG A 248 42.12 20.54 31.00
CA ARG A 248 43.52 21.05 30.97
C ARG A 248 43.85 21.98 32.14
N VAL A 249 42.88 22.73 32.66
CA VAL A 249 43.11 23.61 33.83
C VAL A 249 43.39 22.80 35.11
N LEU A 250 42.99 21.52 35.15
CA LEU A 250 43.27 20.59 36.24
C LEU A 250 44.66 19.92 36.13
N GLU A 251 45.32 20.04 34.98
CA GLU A 251 46.67 19.49 34.73
C GLU A 251 47.77 20.43 35.26
N LEU A 252 47.44 21.70 35.51
CA LEU A 252 48.38 22.78 35.87
C LEU A 252 48.91 22.72 37.32
N VAL A 253 48.40 21.82 38.16
CA VAL A 253 48.78 21.71 39.58
C VAL A 253 49.14 20.26 39.94
N PRO A 254 50.26 20.00 40.65
CA PRO A 254 50.60 18.66 41.13
C PRO A 254 49.50 18.05 42.00
N HIS A 255 49.34 16.73 41.94
CA HIS A 255 48.34 15.96 42.72
C HIS A 255 48.77 15.78 44.21
N SER A 256 49.15 16.87 44.85
CA SER A 256 49.64 16.91 46.23
C SER A 256 48.49 17.04 47.23
N GLY A 257 48.29 16.01 48.06
CA GLY A 257 47.46 16.09 49.26
C GLY A 257 45.99 15.69 49.08
N SER A 258 45.70 14.41 49.32
CA SER A 258 44.33 13.99 49.69
C SER A 258 44.06 14.45 51.13
N ALA A 259 43.09 15.35 51.30
CA ALA A 259 42.50 15.69 52.59
C ALA A 259 40.97 15.69 52.45
N GLY A 260 40.30 14.78 53.16
CA GLY A 260 38.85 14.60 53.04
C GLY A 260 38.07 15.72 53.73
N GLY A 261 37.39 16.58 52.96
CA GLY A 261 36.40 17.52 53.46
C GLY A 261 34.98 16.97 53.31
N HIS A 262 34.16 17.06 54.37
CA HIS A 262 32.76 16.62 54.32
C HIS A 262 31.89 17.49 53.40
N GLY A 263 30.75 16.92 52.98
CA GLY A 263 29.99 17.41 51.83
C GLY A 263 29.31 18.77 52.00
N THR A 264 29.03 19.40 50.86
CA THR A 264 28.19 20.60 50.73
C THR A 264 27.18 20.37 49.61
N ALA A 265 25.98 20.93 49.75
CA ALA A 265 24.87 20.78 48.80
C ALA A 265 25.19 21.34 47.39
N PRO A 266 24.54 20.85 46.32
CA PRO A 266 24.78 21.34 44.96
C PRO A 266 24.42 22.82 44.81
N GLN A 267 25.45 23.67 44.75
CA GLN A 267 25.29 25.11 44.54
C GLN A 267 25.02 25.44 43.06
N THR A 268 24.04 26.31 42.81
CA THR A 268 23.77 26.85 41.48
C THR A 268 24.86 27.84 41.06
N PHE A 269 25.45 27.64 39.87
CA PHE A 269 26.47 28.55 39.30
C PHE A 269 25.86 29.91 38.87
N ALA A 270 25.52 30.75 39.86
CA ALA A 270 24.73 31.97 39.66
C ALA A 270 25.48 33.13 38.96
N LYS A 271 26.82 33.13 38.99
CA LYS A 271 27.66 34.16 38.36
C LYS A 271 28.71 33.52 37.44
N ALA A 272 28.43 33.53 36.14
CA ALA A 272 29.45 33.29 35.13
C ALA A 272 30.38 34.50 35.03
N GLY A 273 31.67 34.27 34.78
CA GLY A 273 32.67 35.35 34.65
C GLY A 273 33.85 34.93 33.77
N PRO A 274 34.65 35.87 33.23
CA PRO A 274 35.69 35.55 32.25
C PRO A 274 36.76 34.58 32.75
N VAL A 275 37.14 34.70 34.04
CA VAL A 275 38.14 33.85 34.72
C VAL A 275 37.47 32.88 35.71
N SER A 276 36.14 32.76 35.71
CA SER A 276 35.40 31.86 36.60
C SER A 276 35.55 30.39 36.18
N PRO A 277 35.51 29.41 37.11
CA PRO A 277 35.36 27.99 36.77
C PRO A 277 34.19 27.73 35.82
N PHE A 278 33.13 28.54 35.92
CA PHE A 278 31.99 28.54 35.02
C PHE A 278 32.04 29.77 34.10
N THR A 279 32.57 29.58 32.88
CA THR A 279 32.67 30.65 31.88
C THR A 279 31.30 30.96 31.24
N PRO A 280 31.07 32.17 30.71
CA PRO A 280 29.85 32.48 29.96
C PRO A 280 29.66 31.56 28.73
N GLU A 281 30.73 30.99 28.18
CA GLU A 281 30.66 30.05 27.05
C GLU A 281 30.15 28.67 27.47
N CYS A 282 30.55 28.17 28.65
CA CYS A 282 29.96 26.97 29.25
C CYS A 282 28.45 27.15 29.42
N LYS A 283 28.01 28.31 29.95
CA LYS A 283 26.58 28.65 30.07
C LYS A 283 25.88 28.62 28.70
N ARG A 284 26.38 29.38 27.73
CA ARG A 284 25.82 29.48 26.37
C ARG A 284 25.68 28.12 25.67
N ILE A 285 26.66 27.23 25.81
CA ILE A 285 26.65 25.91 25.15
C ILE A 285 25.79 24.89 25.92
N LEU A 286 25.70 24.95 27.25
CA LEU A 286 24.74 24.14 28.03
C LEU A 286 23.29 24.54 27.74
N GLU A 287 22.98 25.85 27.68
CA GLU A 287 21.64 26.36 27.37
C GLU A 287 21.23 26.01 25.92
N SER A 288 22.08 26.31 24.94
CA SER A 288 21.76 26.03 23.53
C SER A 288 21.72 24.54 23.19
N SER A 289 22.55 23.68 23.81
CA SER A 289 22.44 22.22 23.65
C SER A 289 21.16 21.65 24.26
N THR A 290 20.71 22.20 25.40
CA THR A 290 19.41 21.83 26.00
C THR A 290 18.26 22.19 25.06
N LEU A 291 18.31 23.36 24.43
CA LEU A 291 17.34 23.77 23.42
C LEU A 291 17.36 22.85 22.18
N THR A 292 18.53 22.46 21.67
CA THR A 292 18.66 21.51 20.55
C THR A 292 18.15 20.10 20.91
N VAL A 293 18.30 19.67 22.18
CA VAL A 293 17.71 18.43 22.70
C VAL A 293 16.18 18.51 22.74
N ASN A 294 15.60 19.60 23.26
CA ASN A 294 14.15 19.77 23.35
C ASN A 294 13.50 19.82 21.94
N GLN A 295 14.15 20.50 20.99
CA GLN A 295 13.76 20.48 19.57
C GLN A 295 13.81 19.07 18.96
N SER A 296 14.83 18.27 19.30
CA SER A 296 14.92 16.87 18.85
C SER A 296 13.77 16.02 19.41
N GLN A 297 13.43 16.18 20.69
CA GLN A 297 12.33 15.44 21.34
C GLN A 297 10.98 15.72 20.65
N LEU A 298 10.66 17.00 20.45
CA LEU A 298 9.46 17.43 19.71
C LEU A 298 9.45 16.90 18.27
N LEU A 299 10.61 16.93 17.58
CA LEU A 299 10.73 16.39 16.22
C LEU A 299 10.49 14.88 16.18
N ARG A 300 11.00 14.10 17.15
CA ARG A 300 10.72 12.65 17.24
C ARG A 300 9.24 12.36 17.46
N GLU A 301 8.54 13.18 18.24
CA GLU A 301 7.10 13.02 18.49
C GLU A 301 6.28 13.34 17.23
N ASN A 302 6.58 14.46 16.55
CA ASN A 302 6.00 14.81 15.27
C ASN A 302 6.24 13.73 14.20
N ILE A 303 7.44 13.15 14.14
CA ILE A 303 7.77 12.02 13.24
C ILE A 303 6.89 10.80 13.54
N ARG A 304 6.69 10.44 14.80
CA ARG A 304 5.82 9.29 15.18
C ARG A 304 4.36 9.51 14.81
N GLN A 305 3.83 10.72 15.02
CA GLN A 305 2.47 11.08 14.61
C GLN A 305 2.32 11.07 13.08
N MET A 306 3.32 11.61 12.34
CA MET A 306 3.35 11.57 10.88
C MET A 306 3.45 10.13 10.35
N LEU A 307 4.30 9.28 10.92
CA LEU A 307 4.42 7.87 10.55
C LEU A 307 3.10 7.12 10.77
N THR A 308 2.45 7.32 11.92
CA THR A 308 1.19 6.66 12.26
C THR A 308 0.06 7.08 11.32
N SER A 309 -0.08 8.38 11.09
CA SER A 309 -1.07 8.90 10.13
C SER A 309 -0.74 8.52 8.68
N ALA A 310 0.53 8.45 8.29
CA ALA A 310 0.94 8.01 6.96
C ALA A 310 0.58 6.55 6.69
N ILE A 311 0.83 5.66 7.64
CA ILE A 311 0.44 4.25 7.55
C ILE A 311 -1.10 4.11 7.50
N ALA A 312 -1.83 4.92 8.28
CA ALA A 312 -3.29 4.94 8.23
C ALA A 312 -3.83 5.43 6.87
N ARG A 313 -3.35 6.57 6.35
CA ARG A 313 -3.74 7.13 5.04
C ARG A 313 -3.39 6.18 3.90
N GLN A 314 -2.18 5.61 3.89
CA GLN A 314 -1.76 4.61 2.90
C GLN A 314 -2.70 3.39 2.90
N ASN A 315 -3.02 2.84 4.08
CA ASN A 315 -3.89 1.67 4.20
C ASN A 315 -5.33 1.97 3.82
N ALA A 316 -5.85 3.16 4.14
CA ALA A 316 -7.17 3.60 3.73
C ALA A 316 -7.28 3.70 2.20
N ALA A 317 -6.36 4.42 1.54
CA ALA A 317 -6.33 4.55 0.09
C ALA A 317 -6.22 3.17 -0.62
N HIS A 318 -5.35 2.29 -0.12
CA HIS A 318 -5.20 0.94 -0.64
C HIS A 318 -6.47 0.10 -0.55
N ARG A 319 -7.24 0.21 0.55
CA ARG A 319 -8.55 -0.47 0.70
C ARG A 319 -9.56 0.09 -0.28
N THR A 320 -9.79 1.40 -0.28
CA THR A 320 -10.78 2.06 -1.15
C THR A 320 -10.58 1.72 -2.64
N VAL A 321 -9.33 1.67 -3.13
CA VAL A 321 -9.03 1.21 -4.50
C VAL A 321 -9.31 -0.28 -4.68
N ASN A 322 -8.88 -1.14 -3.76
CA ASN A 322 -9.10 -2.58 -3.88
C ASN A 322 -10.59 -2.93 -3.89
N ASP A 323 -11.38 -2.30 -3.02
CA ASP A 323 -12.81 -2.52 -2.90
C ASP A 323 -13.55 -1.95 -4.13
N GLY A 324 -13.13 -0.79 -4.63
CA GLY A 324 -13.61 -0.23 -5.90
C GLY A 324 -13.32 -1.12 -7.11
N LEU A 325 -12.12 -1.72 -7.18
CA LEU A 325 -11.77 -2.69 -8.22
C LEU A 325 -12.60 -3.98 -8.11
N VAL A 326 -12.81 -4.51 -6.91
CA VAL A 326 -13.67 -5.69 -6.67
C VAL A 326 -15.12 -5.39 -7.06
N LYS A 327 -15.65 -4.22 -6.72
CA LYS A 327 -16.99 -3.78 -7.14
C LYS A 327 -17.09 -3.65 -8.67
N LYS A 328 -16.12 -3.01 -9.34
CA LYS A 328 -16.08 -2.93 -10.80
C LYS A 328 -16.07 -4.32 -11.46
N ILE A 329 -15.34 -5.29 -10.90
CA ILE A 329 -15.36 -6.68 -11.39
C ILE A 329 -16.78 -7.29 -11.24
N ALA A 330 -17.43 -7.09 -10.08
CA ALA A 330 -18.79 -7.59 -9.86
C ALA A 330 -19.81 -6.95 -10.82
N GLU A 331 -19.70 -5.64 -11.09
CA GLU A 331 -20.51 -4.94 -12.09
C GLU A 331 -20.34 -5.55 -13.50
N THR A 332 -19.10 -5.79 -13.93
CA THR A 332 -18.82 -6.41 -15.24
C THR A 332 -19.31 -7.86 -15.31
N VAL A 333 -19.17 -8.65 -14.23
CA VAL A 333 -19.67 -10.03 -14.18
C VAL A 333 -21.20 -10.10 -14.23
N GLY A 334 -21.92 -9.19 -13.57
CA GLY A 334 -23.37 -9.08 -13.69
C GLY A 334 -23.84 -8.81 -15.13
N LEU A 335 -23.11 -7.96 -15.86
CA LEU A 335 -23.36 -7.74 -17.29
C LEU A 335 -23.08 -8.99 -18.13
N GLN A 336 -22.00 -9.74 -17.86
CA GLN A 336 -21.71 -11.02 -18.54
C GLN A 336 -22.82 -12.05 -18.34
N GLN A 337 -23.40 -12.13 -17.13
CA GLN A 337 -24.51 -13.03 -16.84
C GLN A 337 -25.75 -12.67 -17.67
N ASN A 338 -26.14 -11.39 -17.68
CA ASN A 338 -27.27 -10.90 -18.47
C ASN A 338 -27.07 -11.11 -19.98
N LEU A 339 -25.86 -10.85 -20.51
CA LEU A 339 -25.50 -11.14 -21.90
C LEU A 339 -25.54 -12.63 -22.24
N THR A 340 -25.12 -13.50 -21.32
CA THR A 340 -25.18 -14.96 -21.49
C THR A 340 -26.62 -15.45 -21.56
N VAL A 341 -27.50 -14.97 -20.67
CA VAL A 341 -28.93 -15.29 -20.70
C VAL A 341 -29.60 -14.75 -21.97
N MET A 342 -29.30 -13.51 -22.36
CA MET A 342 -29.95 -12.88 -23.51
C MET A 342 -29.47 -13.43 -24.86
N SER A 343 -28.20 -13.81 -25.00
CA SER A 343 -27.70 -14.49 -26.21
C SER A 343 -28.30 -15.89 -26.37
N ALA A 344 -28.49 -16.64 -25.27
CA ALA A 344 -29.23 -17.90 -25.29
C ALA A 344 -30.70 -17.71 -25.68
N ALA A 345 -31.38 -16.69 -25.14
CA ALA A 345 -32.77 -16.36 -25.48
C ALA A 345 -32.92 -15.92 -26.95
N THR A 346 -31.98 -15.11 -27.47
CA THR A 346 -31.94 -14.67 -28.87
C THR A 346 -31.69 -15.85 -29.81
N ARG A 347 -30.77 -16.76 -29.46
CA ARG A 347 -30.56 -18.01 -30.20
C ARG A 347 -31.82 -18.89 -30.24
N GLN A 348 -32.55 -18.98 -29.13
CA GLN A 348 -33.83 -19.71 -29.11
C GLN A 348 -34.90 -19.01 -29.98
N ALA A 349 -34.93 -17.68 -30.04
CA ALA A 349 -35.82 -16.92 -30.92
C ALA A 349 -35.48 -17.14 -32.40
N MET A 350 -34.19 -17.11 -32.79
CA MET A 350 -33.75 -17.45 -34.16
C MET A 350 -34.21 -18.85 -34.57
N PHE A 351 -34.01 -19.87 -33.74
CA PHE A 351 -34.47 -21.24 -34.04
C PHE A 351 -36.00 -21.39 -34.09
N ARG A 352 -36.78 -20.47 -33.50
CA ARG A 352 -38.24 -20.42 -33.66
C ARG A 352 -38.62 -19.78 -34.99
N LYS A 353 -38.08 -18.59 -35.28
CA LYS A 353 -38.33 -17.87 -36.54
C LYS A 353 -37.87 -18.66 -37.77
N GLN A 354 -36.77 -19.40 -37.70
CA GLN A 354 -36.36 -20.31 -38.79
C GLN A 354 -37.40 -21.42 -39.06
N ARG A 355 -38.05 -21.97 -38.02
CA ARG A 355 -39.13 -22.96 -38.20
C ARG A 355 -40.39 -22.32 -38.79
N GLU A 356 -40.71 -21.12 -38.34
CA GLU A 356 -41.83 -20.30 -38.84
C GLU A 356 -41.65 -20.01 -40.34
N ILE A 357 -40.47 -19.52 -40.75
CA ILE A 357 -40.06 -19.33 -42.16
C ILE A 357 -40.23 -20.63 -42.95
N ASN A 358 -39.71 -21.76 -42.45
CA ASN A 358 -39.80 -23.05 -43.14
C ASN A 358 -41.26 -23.51 -43.31
N CYS A 359 -42.13 -23.29 -42.32
CA CYS A 359 -43.55 -23.59 -42.40
C CYS A 359 -44.30 -22.67 -43.38
N ILE A 360 -44.02 -21.36 -43.36
CA ILE A 360 -44.59 -20.40 -44.32
C ILE A 360 -44.18 -20.76 -45.74
N ARG A 361 -42.88 -21.04 -45.97
CA ARG A 361 -42.32 -21.44 -47.26
C ARG A 361 -43.00 -22.72 -47.79
N HIS A 362 -43.01 -23.79 -47.00
CA HIS A 362 -43.71 -25.04 -47.35
C HIS A 362 -45.22 -24.85 -47.66
N SER A 363 -45.87 -23.88 -47.02
CA SER A 363 -47.28 -23.55 -47.26
C SER A 363 -47.47 -22.71 -48.53
N HIS A 364 -46.58 -21.75 -48.79
CA HIS A 364 -46.52 -20.95 -50.02
C HIS A 364 -46.26 -21.86 -51.23
N ASP A 365 -45.30 -22.77 -51.14
CA ASP A 365 -44.91 -23.64 -52.24
C ASP A 365 -46.04 -24.65 -52.57
N ARG A 366 -46.72 -25.18 -51.53
CA ARG A 366 -47.96 -25.96 -51.71
C ARG A 366 -49.12 -25.15 -52.29
N ALA A 367 -49.26 -23.87 -51.93
CA ALA A 367 -50.28 -22.98 -52.48
C ALA A 367 -49.97 -22.56 -53.93
N GLN A 368 -48.70 -22.60 -54.34
CA GLN A 368 -48.33 -22.49 -55.76
C GLN A 368 -48.65 -23.76 -56.53
N GLY A 369 -48.35 -24.94 -55.98
CA GLY A 369 -48.46 -26.24 -56.67
C GLY A 369 -47.13 -26.72 -57.25
N PRO A 370 -47.10 -27.85 -57.99
CA PRO A 370 -45.85 -28.45 -58.45
C PRO A 370 -45.20 -27.72 -59.62
N GLU A 371 -43.89 -27.95 -59.77
CA GLU A 371 -43.05 -27.27 -60.77
C GLU A 371 -42.63 -28.19 -61.93
N TYR A 372 -42.57 -29.50 -61.68
CA TYR A 372 -42.15 -30.50 -62.67
C TYR A 372 -43.35 -31.23 -63.32
N SER A 373 -43.17 -31.70 -64.56
CA SER A 373 -44.22 -32.40 -65.32
C SER A 373 -44.48 -33.84 -64.86
N GLY A 374 -43.66 -34.41 -63.97
CA GLY A 374 -43.94 -35.69 -63.32
C GLY A 374 -45.02 -35.60 -62.23
N ASP A 375 -45.24 -34.41 -61.66
CA ASP A 375 -46.11 -34.21 -60.49
C ASP A 375 -47.60 -34.01 -60.84
N ILE A 376 -48.04 -34.31 -62.08
CA ILE A 376 -49.37 -33.95 -62.63
C ILE A 376 -50.56 -34.46 -61.77
N LEU A 377 -50.38 -35.53 -61.00
CA LEU A 377 -51.39 -36.02 -60.04
C LEU A 377 -51.61 -35.07 -58.84
N SER A 378 -50.77 -34.05 -58.68
CA SER A 378 -50.93 -32.93 -57.75
C SER A 378 -51.40 -31.67 -58.48
N ARG A 379 -52.60 -31.21 -58.12
CA ARG A 379 -53.35 -30.03 -58.63
C ARG A 379 -52.50 -28.91 -59.24
N GLU A 380 -52.88 -28.45 -60.44
CA GLU A 380 -52.17 -27.44 -61.24
C GLU A 380 -52.04 -26.05 -60.58
N LYS A 381 -50.99 -25.31 -60.94
CA LYS A 381 -50.80 -23.91 -60.53
C LYS A 381 -51.81 -22.97 -61.20
N LEU A 382 -52.62 -22.26 -60.40
CA LEU A 382 -53.63 -21.29 -60.88
C LEU A 382 -53.06 -20.09 -61.66
N ASN A 383 -51.76 -19.82 -61.53
CA ASN A 383 -51.08 -18.70 -62.19
C ASN A 383 -50.51 -19.05 -63.57
N ARG A 384 -50.67 -20.29 -64.07
CA ARG A 384 -50.27 -20.67 -65.44
C ARG A 384 -51.14 -19.92 -66.48
N PRO A 385 -50.58 -19.46 -67.62
CA PRO A 385 -51.34 -18.76 -68.65
C PRO A 385 -52.57 -19.52 -69.16
N LEU A 386 -52.48 -20.86 -69.25
CA LEU A 386 -53.60 -21.73 -69.64
C LEU A 386 -54.80 -21.60 -68.68
N VAL A 387 -54.55 -21.62 -67.37
CA VAL A 387 -55.61 -21.46 -66.36
C VAL A 387 -56.18 -20.04 -66.36
N GLN A 388 -55.34 -19.03 -66.60
CA GLN A 388 -55.78 -17.64 -66.79
C GLN A 388 -56.64 -17.44 -68.04
N VAL A 389 -56.56 -18.31 -69.06
CA VAL A 389 -57.47 -18.31 -70.21
C VAL A 389 -58.82 -18.91 -69.80
N TYR A 390 -58.84 -20.05 -69.10
CA TYR A 390 -60.09 -20.64 -68.61
C TYR A 390 -60.84 -19.74 -67.60
N GLN A 391 -60.13 -18.97 -66.77
CA GLN A 391 -60.73 -18.00 -65.83
C GLN A 391 -61.37 -16.77 -66.51
N ARG A 392 -61.14 -16.53 -67.83
CA ARG A 392 -61.75 -15.40 -68.55
C ARG A 392 -63.19 -15.67 -68.96
N HIS A 393 -63.64 -16.93 -68.99
CA HIS A 393 -65.06 -17.23 -69.20
C HIS A 393 -65.86 -16.90 -67.93
N PRO A 394 -67.01 -16.19 -68.03
CA PRO A 394 -67.77 -15.77 -66.86
C PRO A 394 -68.38 -16.94 -66.07
N GLY A 395 -68.56 -18.11 -66.69
CA GLY A 395 -69.00 -19.34 -66.01
C GLY A 395 -67.91 -20.06 -65.20
N THR A 396 -66.65 -19.59 -65.24
CA THR A 396 -65.49 -20.23 -64.58
C THR A 396 -64.62 -19.24 -63.80
N GLN A 397 -65.19 -18.09 -63.41
CA GLN A 397 -64.60 -17.14 -62.46
C GLN A 397 -64.72 -17.68 -61.02
N LEU A 398 -63.92 -18.70 -60.70
CA LEU A 398 -63.87 -19.33 -59.38
C LEU A 398 -63.30 -18.35 -58.34
N LEU A 399 -64.14 -17.95 -57.37
CA LEU A 399 -63.75 -17.09 -56.24
C LEU A 399 -62.61 -17.73 -55.42
N GLU A 400 -62.62 -19.06 -55.33
CA GLU A 400 -61.57 -19.89 -54.73
C GLU A 400 -60.19 -19.60 -55.34
N ALA A 401 -60.13 -19.35 -56.65
CA ALA A 401 -58.87 -19.06 -57.33
C ALA A 401 -58.34 -17.66 -56.98
N ALA A 402 -59.24 -16.66 -56.89
CA ALA A 402 -58.88 -15.32 -56.43
C ALA A 402 -58.38 -15.35 -54.97
N HIS A 403 -59.08 -16.07 -54.09
CA HIS A 403 -58.66 -16.28 -52.70
C HIS A 403 -57.31 -16.99 -52.57
N LEU A 404 -57.02 -17.99 -53.42
CA LEU A 404 -55.72 -18.68 -53.43
C LEU A 404 -54.58 -17.77 -53.94
N VAL A 405 -54.82 -16.96 -54.98
CA VAL A 405 -53.82 -15.95 -55.43
C VAL A 405 -53.55 -14.92 -54.33
N GLN A 406 -54.60 -14.38 -53.70
CA GLN A 406 -54.50 -13.45 -52.57
C GLN A 406 -53.74 -14.08 -51.38
N GLY A 407 -54.09 -15.32 -50.99
CA GLY A 407 -53.40 -16.06 -49.94
C GLY A 407 -51.92 -16.30 -50.26
N SER A 408 -51.57 -16.60 -51.51
CA SER A 408 -50.18 -16.77 -51.94
C SER A 408 -49.36 -15.47 -51.83
N ALA A 409 -49.99 -14.32 -52.06
CA ALA A 409 -49.36 -13.01 -51.93
C ALA A 409 -49.14 -12.65 -50.44
N VAL A 410 -50.13 -12.90 -49.58
CA VAL A 410 -50.00 -12.74 -48.13
C VAL A 410 -48.90 -13.64 -47.57
N LEU A 411 -48.87 -14.93 -47.94
CA LEU A 411 -47.81 -15.85 -47.52
C LEU A 411 -46.41 -15.38 -47.94
N ARG A 412 -46.27 -14.79 -49.14
CA ARG A 412 -45.00 -14.21 -49.61
C ARG A 412 -44.59 -12.98 -48.79
N GLN A 413 -45.53 -12.11 -48.43
CA GLN A 413 -45.27 -10.96 -47.55
C GLN A 413 -44.92 -11.38 -46.12
N CYS A 414 -45.57 -12.43 -45.61
CA CYS A 414 -45.22 -13.04 -44.32
C CYS A 414 -43.82 -13.68 -44.35
N LEU A 415 -43.42 -14.28 -45.47
CA LEU A 415 -42.11 -14.90 -45.65
C LEU A 415 -40.99 -13.84 -45.60
N THR A 416 -41.06 -12.80 -46.44
CA THR A 416 -40.04 -11.74 -46.46
C THR A 416 -39.94 -11.01 -45.12
N SER A 417 -41.08 -10.65 -44.53
CA SER A 417 -41.14 -10.07 -43.18
C SER A 417 -40.47 -10.96 -42.12
N SER A 418 -40.70 -12.27 -42.18
CA SER A 418 -40.09 -13.24 -41.25
C SER A 418 -38.59 -13.42 -41.46
N GLU A 419 -38.11 -13.34 -42.71
CA GLU A 419 -36.70 -13.40 -43.06
C GLU A 419 -35.96 -12.12 -42.59
N ASP A 420 -36.60 -10.94 -42.72
CA ASP A 420 -36.11 -9.70 -42.11
C ASP A 420 -36.08 -9.76 -40.57
N GLU A 421 -37.07 -10.38 -39.92
CA GLU A 421 -37.06 -10.63 -38.47
C GLU A 421 -35.84 -11.49 -38.06
N LEU A 422 -35.56 -12.54 -38.83
CA LEU A 422 -34.45 -13.44 -38.59
C LEU A 422 -33.11 -12.72 -38.77
N ALA A 423 -32.96 -11.90 -39.81
CA ALA A 423 -31.76 -11.08 -40.02
C ALA A 423 -31.50 -10.09 -38.86
N ARG A 424 -32.56 -9.42 -38.36
CA ARG A 424 -32.48 -8.55 -37.16
C ARG A 424 -32.03 -9.32 -35.92
N LEU A 425 -32.52 -10.55 -35.72
CA LEU A 425 -32.12 -11.42 -34.61
C LEU A 425 -30.67 -11.93 -34.76
N GLN A 426 -30.24 -12.29 -35.96
CA GLN A 426 -28.87 -12.73 -36.27
C GLN A 426 -27.85 -11.62 -35.98
N HIS A 427 -28.06 -10.42 -36.52
CA HIS A 427 -27.21 -9.26 -36.25
C HIS A 427 -27.14 -8.93 -34.75
N THR A 428 -28.28 -8.93 -34.06
CA THR A 428 -28.33 -8.73 -32.61
C THR A 428 -27.61 -9.85 -31.84
N SER A 429 -27.67 -11.10 -32.32
CA SER A 429 -26.96 -12.22 -31.71
C SER A 429 -25.44 -12.14 -31.86
N LEU A 430 -24.93 -11.54 -32.95
CA LEU A 430 -23.50 -11.25 -33.10
C LEU A 430 -23.08 -10.15 -32.13
N GLN A 431 -23.80 -9.02 -32.12
CA GLN A 431 -23.54 -7.90 -31.21
C GLN A 431 -23.47 -8.33 -29.74
N LEU A 432 -24.38 -9.21 -29.28
CA LEU A 432 -24.36 -9.75 -27.91
C LEU A 432 -23.14 -10.64 -27.60
N LEU A 433 -22.58 -11.33 -28.60
CA LEU A 433 -21.38 -12.16 -28.43
C LEU A 433 -20.11 -11.28 -28.37
N ASP A 434 -20.04 -10.23 -29.19
CA ASP A 434 -18.95 -9.25 -29.16
C ASP A 434 -18.93 -8.48 -27.83
N ASP A 435 -20.10 -7.99 -27.38
CA ASP A 435 -20.30 -7.41 -26.05
C ASP A 435 -19.79 -8.37 -24.95
N LEU A 436 -20.17 -9.65 -25.03
CA LEU A 436 -19.81 -10.68 -24.04
C LEU A 436 -18.31 -11.00 -24.03
N GLN A 437 -17.66 -11.03 -25.20
CA GLN A 437 -16.21 -11.24 -25.31
C GLN A 437 -15.44 -10.03 -24.74
N GLY A 438 -15.85 -8.81 -25.05
CA GLY A 438 -15.29 -7.59 -24.47
C GLY A 438 -15.37 -7.57 -22.95
N LYS A 439 -16.57 -7.83 -22.39
CA LYS A 439 -16.79 -7.89 -20.93
C LYS A 439 -15.95 -8.97 -20.25
N ARG A 440 -15.73 -10.12 -20.90
CA ARG A 440 -14.90 -11.22 -20.36
C ARG A 440 -13.43 -10.82 -20.26
N ALA A 441 -12.85 -10.28 -21.34
CA ALA A 441 -11.47 -9.83 -21.36
C ALA A 441 -11.22 -8.69 -20.35
N ALA A 442 -12.14 -7.73 -20.25
CA ALA A 442 -12.04 -6.64 -19.27
C ALA A 442 -12.07 -7.13 -17.81
N ALA A 443 -12.98 -8.06 -17.47
CA ALA A 443 -13.02 -8.66 -16.13
C ALA A 443 -11.74 -9.47 -15.82
N GLN A 444 -11.16 -10.15 -16.82
CA GLN A 444 -9.89 -10.85 -16.69
C GLN A 444 -8.73 -9.87 -16.41
N VAL A 445 -8.69 -8.73 -17.09
CA VAL A 445 -7.73 -7.64 -16.86
C VAL A 445 -7.86 -7.10 -15.43
N ASP A 446 -9.05 -6.66 -15.01
CA ASP A 446 -9.27 -6.09 -13.67
C ASP A 446 -9.00 -7.12 -12.56
N ALA A 447 -9.39 -8.40 -12.75
CA ALA A 447 -9.05 -9.48 -11.83
C ALA A 447 -7.53 -9.75 -11.77
N SER A 448 -6.79 -9.58 -12.87
CA SER A 448 -5.32 -9.67 -12.88
C SER A 448 -4.67 -8.55 -12.07
N VAL A 449 -5.27 -7.35 -12.06
CA VAL A 449 -4.82 -6.20 -11.27
C VAL A 449 -5.08 -6.44 -9.78
N VAL A 450 -6.27 -6.90 -9.40
CA VAL A 450 -6.57 -7.24 -8.00
C VAL A 450 -5.66 -8.36 -7.49
N ARG A 451 -5.41 -9.41 -8.28
CA ARG A 451 -4.43 -10.46 -7.91
C ARG A 451 -3.02 -9.90 -7.72
N MET A 452 -2.55 -9.07 -8.66
CA MET A 452 -1.23 -8.44 -8.57
C MET A 452 -1.10 -7.55 -7.33
N ARG A 453 -2.11 -6.73 -7.03
CA ARG A 453 -2.13 -5.86 -5.85
C ARG A 453 -2.10 -6.66 -4.54
N ARG A 454 -2.89 -7.75 -4.44
CA ARG A 454 -2.89 -8.65 -3.25
C ARG A 454 -1.53 -9.31 -3.04
N GLN A 455 -0.96 -9.95 -4.06
CA GLN A 455 0.37 -10.59 -3.99
C GLN A 455 1.51 -9.64 -3.56
N GLN A 456 1.34 -8.33 -3.74
CA GLN A 456 2.31 -7.31 -3.33
C GLN A 456 1.98 -6.68 -1.96
N VAL A 457 0.79 -6.92 -1.41
CA VAL A 457 0.45 -6.67 0.01
C VAL A 457 0.95 -7.82 0.88
N ASP A 458 0.78 -9.07 0.44
CA ASP A 458 1.28 -10.25 1.16
C ASP A 458 2.81 -10.17 1.37
N LYS A 459 3.54 -9.70 0.36
CA LYS A 459 4.99 -9.42 0.41
C LYS A 459 5.41 -8.25 1.30
N ARG A 460 4.46 -7.48 1.87
CA ARG A 460 4.71 -6.43 2.87
C ARG A 460 4.46 -6.90 4.30
N ALA A 461 3.88 -8.08 4.50
CA ALA A 461 3.65 -8.66 5.82
C ALA A 461 4.96 -9.15 6.44
N VAL A 462 5.75 -8.21 6.95
CA VAL A 462 7.04 -8.42 7.64
C VAL A 462 6.84 -8.01 9.11
N PRO A 463 7.40 -8.72 10.12
CA PRO A 463 6.65 -9.03 11.34
C PRO A 463 6.28 -7.88 12.28
N CYS A 464 5.24 -8.13 13.09
CA CYS A 464 4.57 -7.18 14.00
C CYS A 464 5.38 -6.73 15.23
N PHE A 465 6.72 -6.62 15.14
CA PHE A 465 7.60 -6.17 16.22
C PHE A 465 7.35 -4.72 16.71
N LEU A 466 6.47 -3.96 16.04
CA LEU A 466 6.03 -2.63 16.47
C LEU A 466 4.66 -2.63 17.18
N GLN A 467 3.98 -3.78 17.30
CA GLN A 467 2.65 -3.86 17.92
C GLN A 467 2.68 -4.25 19.41
N GLN A 468 3.77 -4.85 19.90
CA GLN A 468 3.89 -5.27 21.30
C GLN A 468 4.17 -4.14 22.30
N GLY A 469 4.36 -2.89 21.85
CA GLY A 469 4.67 -1.75 22.72
C GLY A 469 3.50 -1.22 23.57
N ALA A 470 2.26 -1.61 23.27
CA ALA A 470 1.05 -0.95 23.82
C ALA A 470 0.21 -1.80 24.79
N CYS A 471 0.39 -3.11 24.86
CA CYS A 471 -0.55 -4.03 25.53
C CYS A 471 0.04 -4.74 26.78
N ARG A 472 1.03 -4.15 27.46
CA ARG A 472 1.67 -4.76 28.65
C ARG A 472 1.76 -3.82 29.85
N ARG A 473 0.64 -3.21 30.23
CA ARG A 473 0.35 -2.58 31.53
C ARG A 473 -1.15 -2.66 31.81
N GLN A 474 -1.51 -2.70 33.09
CA GLN A 474 -2.90 -2.67 33.61
C GLN A 474 -3.81 -3.85 33.22
N LEU A 475 -3.56 -5.01 33.86
CA LEU A 475 -4.63 -5.78 34.49
C LEU A 475 -4.40 -5.73 36.01
N PRO A 476 -5.23 -5.04 36.80
CA PRO A 476 -5.23 -5.21 38.24
C PRO A 476 -5.93 -6.53 38.61
N LEU A 477 -5.38 -7.25 39.58
CA LEU A 477 -6.11 -8.30 40.27
C LEU A 477 -7.01 -7.65 41.33
N SER A 478 -8.32 -7.91 41.26
CA SER A 478 -9.27 -7.65 42.34
C SER A 478 -10.32 -8.76 42.35
N SER A 479 -10.33 -9.55 43.42
CA SER A 479 -11.21 -10.69 43.64
C SER A 479 -12.54 -10.25 44.27
N ILE A 480 -13.58 -11.10 44.16
CA ILE A 480 -14.75 -11.18 45.07
C ILE A 480 -15.70 -9.95 44.94
N GLU A 481 -17.03 -10.07 44.98
CA GLU A 481 -17.93 -11.21 45.31
C GLU A 481 -18.57 -11.86 44.08
#